data_AF-A0A485KXC0-F1
#
_entry.id   AF-A0A485KXC0-F1
#
_cell.length_a   1.000
_cell.length_b   1.000
_cell.length_c   1.000
_cell.angle_alpha   90.00
_cell.angle_beta   90.00
_cell.angle_gamma   90.00
#
_symmetry.space_group_name_H-M   'P 1'
#
loop_
_entity.id
_entity.type
_entity.pdbx_description
1 polymer ?
#
loop_
_entity_poly.entity_id
_entity_poly.type
_entity_poly.pdbx_seq_one_letter_code
_entity_poly.pdbx_strand_id
1 'polypeptide(L)'
;MERQFKKLKKRKCIAFSDISTAKLNKVINGLNVSGKEPDCPKAKHVRAFKWGPSLREDQQIAEYSQYLRGHLNATLQQTGLCLLDATQYPGVLAIEDVRFEFDLNGTTDVLVLHDLGDYMAENVRYLNGLRLVMELMKDLTAEYSKKENQALAELIAANVKTPDQSPVVLLTDLRQKWVFLWLSSDSTIRAC
;
A
#
# COMPACT_ATOMS: atom_id res chain seq x y z
N MET A 1 12.00 2.09 -48.58
CA MET A 1 10.93 1.57 -47.68
C MET A 1 11.15 2.19 -46.31
N GLU A 2 10.57 3.36 -46.08
CA GLU A 2 10.74 4.11 -44.83
C GLU A 2 9.97 3.42 -43.70
N ARG A 3 10.70 2.94 -42.68
CA ARG A 3 10.10 2.43 -41.44
C ARG A 3 9.59 3.62 -40.64
N GLN A 4 8.29 3.86 -40.70
CA GLN A 4 7.62 4.79 -39.77
C GLN A 4 7.66 4.17 -38.36
N PHE A 5 8.56 4.67 -37.51
CA PHE A 5 8.44 4.50 -36.07
C PHE A 5 7.23 5.31 -35.62
N LYS A 6 6.07 4.64 -35.45
CA LYS A 6 4.95 5.20 -34.69
C LYS A 6 5.49 5.57 -33.30
N LYS A 7 5.55 6.86 -32.98
CA LYS A 7 5.74 7.32 -31.60
C LYS A 7 4.63 6.71 -30.77
N LEU A 8 4.96 5.69 -29.96
CA LEU A 8 4.05 5.14 -28.97
C LEU A 8 3.62 6.30 -28.07
N LYS A 9 2.32 6.58 -28.05
CA LYS A 9 1.74 7.65 -27.24
C LYS A 9 2.06 7.32 -25.78
N LYS A 10 2.86 8.15 -25.11
CA LYS A 10 3.24 7.93 -23.71
C LYS A 10 1.96 7.78 -22.88
N ARG A 11 1.82 6.64 -22.19
CA ARG A 11 0.66 6.38 -21.33
C ARG A 11 0.63 7.43 -20.22
N LYS A 12 -0.59 7.77 -19.78
CA LYS A 12 -0.75 8.67 -18.63
C LYS A 12 -0.32 7.91 -17.38
N CYS A 13 0.44 8.57 -16.52
CA CYS A 13 0.86 8.05 -15.23
C CYS A 13 0.11 8.82 -14.14
N ILE A 14 -0.48 8.12 -13.17
CA ILE A 14 -1.32 8.70 -12.12
C ILE A 14 -0.72 8.33 -10.76
N ALA A 15 -0.48 9.32 -9.91
CA ALA A 15 -0.07 9.10 -8.53
C ALA A 15 -1.22 8.48 -7.73
N PHE A 16 -0.93 7.56 -6.80
CA PHE A 16 -1.99 6.98 -5.95
C PHE A 16 -2.78 8.04 -5.19
N SER A 17 -2.12 9.06 -4.66
CA SER A 17 -2.75 10.19 -3.97
C SER A 17 -3.68 11.05 -4.84
N ASP A 18 -3.57 10.95 -6.18
CA ASP A 18 -4.37 11.67 -7.17
C ASP A 18 -5.42 10.78 -7.87
N ILE A 19 -5.59 9.53 -7.42
CA ILE A 19 -6.58 8.62 -8.00
C ILE A 19 -7.99 9.02 -7.52
N SER A 20 -8.87 9.31 -8.49
CA SER A 20 -10.28 9.56 -8.19
C SER A 20 -11.07 8.25 -8.19
N THR A 21 -12.22 8.22 -7.52
CA THR A 21 -13.13 7.05 -7.54
C THR A 21 -13.45 6.58 -8.95
N ALA A 22 -13.71 7.50 -9.89
CA ALA A 22 -13.99 7.15 -11.28
C ALA A 22 -12.80 6.44 -11.97
N LYS A 23 -11.56 6.86 -11.67
CA LYS A 23 -10.36 6.20 -12.20
C LYS A 23 -10.13 4.86 -11.51
N LEU A 24 -10.29 4.79 -10.20
CA LEU A 24 -10.15 3.55 -9.43
C LEU A 24 -11.11 2.47 -9.94
N ASN A 25 -12.37 2.83 -10.21
CA ASN A 25 -13.37 1.91 -10.76
C ASN A 25 -12.92 1.33 -12.12
N LYS A 26 -12.22 2.10 -12.95
CA LYS A 26 -11.65 1.56 -14.20
C LYS A 26 -10.58 0.52 -13.95
N VAL A 27 -9.73 0.72 -12.93
CA VAL A 27 -8.70 -0.23 -12.53
C VAL A 27 -9.34 -1.51 -11.99
N ILE A 28 -10.31 -1.38 -11.06
CA ILE A 28 -11.05 -2.51 -10.47
C ILE A 28 -11.77 -3.33 -11.54
N ASN A 29 -12.47 -2.67 -12.47
CA ASN A 29 -13.14 -3.33 -13.58
C ASN A 29 -12.15 -4.06 -14.51
N GLY A 30 -10.97 -3.49 -14.75
CA GLY A 30 -9.91 -4.15 -15.52
C GLY A 30 -9.39 -5.44 -14.88
N LEU A 31 -9.56 -5.59 -13.56
CA LEU A 31 -9.19 -6.79 -12.81
C LEU A 31 -10.35 -7.78 -12.59
N ASN A 32 -11.58 -7.42 -13.00
CA ASN A 32 -12.80 -8.18 -12.67
C ASN A 32 -13.00 -8.41 -11.17
N VAL A 33 -12.70 -7.40 -10.36
CA VAL A 33 -12.77 -7.48 -8.90
C VAL A 33 -14.05 -6.81 -8.37
N SER A 34 -14.64 -7.36 -7.29
CA SER A 34 -15.83 -6.79 -6.64
C SER A 34 -15.57 -6.42 -5.17
N GLY A 35 -16.40 -5.60 -4.52
CA GLY A 35 -16.19 -5.17 -3.12
C GLY A 35 -17.20 -5.78 -2.14
N LYS A 36 -16.75 -6.24 -0.96
CA LYS A 36 -17.62 -6.67 0.17
C LYS A 36 -16.96 -6.45 1.53
N GLU A 37 -17.68 -5.85 2.48
CA GLU A 37 -17.26 -5.79 3.89
C GLU A 37 -17.53 -7.14 4.60
N PRO A 38 -16.54 -7.77 5.25
CA PRO A 38 -16.73 -8.91 6.14
C PRO A 38 -16.98 -8.47 7.60
N ASP A 39 -17.33 -9.44 8.44
CA ASP A 39 -17.54 -9.22 9.87
C ASP A 39 -16.18 -9.17 10.62
N CYS A 40 -15.97 -8.13 11.43
CA CYS A 40 -14.66 -7.78 11.99
C CYS A 40 -14.53 -8.18 13.47
N PRO A 41 -13.48 -8.93 13.86
CA PRO A 41 -13.22 -9.19 15.27
C PRO A 41 -12.83 -7.91 16.02
N LYS A 42 -13.32 -7.77 17.26
CA LYS A 42 -12.98 -6.62 18.11
C LYS A 42 -11.49 -6.63 18.47
N ALA A 43 -10.78 -5.57 18.09
CA ALA A 43 -9.36 -5.44 18.35
C ALA A 43 -9.05 -5.37 19.86
N LYS A 44 -7.94 -5.99 20.28
CA LYS A 44 -7.35 -5.77 21.61
C LYS A 44 -6.81 -4.34 21.68
N HIS A 45 -6.88 -3.73 22.86
CA HIS A 45 -6.44 -2.34 23.04
C HIS A 45 -4.93 -2.23 22.85
N VAL A 46 -4.49 -1.63 21.74
CA VAL A 46 -3.09 -1.26 21.49
C VAL A 46 -2.93 0.20 21.94
N ARG A 47 -1.82 0.52 22.60
CA ARG A 47 -1.53 1.89 23.03
C ARG A 47 -1.41 2.77 21.79
N ALA A 48 -2.29 3.75 21.64
CA ALA A 48 -2.29 4.64 20.49
C ALA A 48 -0.97 5.43 20.31
N PHE A 49 -0.56 5.60 19.05
CA PHE A 49 0.52 6.51 18.68
C PHE A 49 0.11 7.97 18.90
N LYS A 50 1.05 8.82 19.31
CA LYS A 50 0.79 10.24 19.56
C LYS A 50 1.41 11.09 18.45
N TRP A 51 0.59 11.42 17.46
CA TRP A 51 0.98 12.39 16.44
C TRP A 51 1.28 13.76 17.05
N GLY A 52 2.41 14.34 16.67
CA GLY A 52 2.78 15.72 16.92
C GLY A 52 1.77 16.66 16.25
N PRO A 53 1.07 17.52 17.00
CA PRO A 53 -0.02 18.33 16.46
C PRO A 53 0.44 19.31 15.39
N SER A 54 1.64 19.87 15.53
CA SER A 54 2.21 20.87 14.61
C SER A 54 3.10 20.28 13.51
N LEU A 55 3.31 18.97 13.50
CA LEU A 55 4.14 18.28 12.51
C LEU A 55 3.28 17.61 11.44
N ARG A 56 3.76 17.59 10.21
CA ARG A 56 3.20 16.78 9.12
C ARG A 56 3.55 15.30 9.29
N GLU A 57 2.90 14.42 8.53
CA GLU A 57 3.13 12.97 8.56
C GLU A 57 4.57 12.62 8.13
N ASP A 58 5.03 13.19 7.03
CA ASP A 58 6.38 13.03 6.46
C ASP A 58 7.51 13.51 7.39
N GLN A 59 7.18 14.32 8.40
CA GLN A 59 8.13 14.82 9.40
C GLN A 59 8.25 13.89 10.62
N GLN A 60 7.44 12.84 10.70
CA GLN A 60 7.31 11.98 11.89
C GLN A 60 7.66 10.51 11.62
N ILE A 61 8.38 10.27 10.51
CA ILE A 61 8.75 8.92 10.04
C ILE A 61 9.52 8.15 11.10
N ALA A 62 10.48 8.80 11.75
CA ALA A 62 11.29 8.17 12.79
C ALA A 62 10.43 7.74 13.99
N GLU A 63 9.51 8.59 14.42
CA GLU A 63 8.66 8.40 15.60
C GLU A 63 7.64 7.29 15.38
N TYR A 64 6.90 7.30 14.26
CA TYR A 64 5.95 6.23 13.98
C TYR A 64 6.68 4.92 13.67
N SER A 65 7.86 4.96 13.04
CA SER A 65 8.67 3.75 12.78
C SER A 65 9.15 3.13 14.08
N GLN A 66 9.60 3.93 15.04
CA GLN A 66 9.98 3.45 16.37
C GLN A 66 8.79 2.83 17.09
N TYR A 67 7.62 3.47 17.03
CA TYR A 67 6.38 2.94 17.59
C TYR A 67 6.04 1.56 16.98
N LEU A 68 6.02 1.45 15.67
CA LEU A 68 5.73 0.18 14.97
C LEU A 68 6.75 -0.90 15.32
N ARG A 69 8.06 -0.58 15.33
CA ARG A 69 9.11 -1.53 15.74
C ARG A 69 8.92 -1.98 17.18
N GLY A 70 8.58 -1.09 18.09
CA GLY A 70 8.30 -1.44 19.49
C GLY A 70 7.14 -2.42 19.68
N HIS A 71 6.17 -2.43 18.75
CA HIS A 71 4.99 -3.29 18.82
C HIS A 71 5.08 -4.56 17.97
N LEU A 72 5.77 -4.54 16.83
CA LEU A 72 5.72 -5.60 15.83
C LEU A 72 7.02 -6.42 15.72
N ASN A 73 8.18 -5.81 16.01
CA ASN A 73 9.46 -6.36 15.56
C ASN A 73 9.78 -7.75 16.13
N ALA A 74 9.40 -8.02 17.39
CA ALA A 74 9.59 -9.34 18.00
C ALA A 74 8.83 -10.44 17.23
N THR A 75 7.57 -10.18 16.86
CA THR A 75 6.75 -11.10 16.08
C THR A 75 7.29 -11.25 14.66
N LEU A 76 7.66 -10.13 14.03
CA LEU A 76 8.15 -10.15 12.66
C LEU A 76 9.46 -10.94 12.53
N GLN A 77 10.41 -10.74 13.44
CA GLN A 77 11.68 -11.48 13.46
C GLN A 77 11.49 -12.98 13.61
N GLN A 78 10.54 -13.43 14.46
CA GLN A 78 10.21 -14.85 14.61
C GLN A 78 9.66 -15.46 13.31
N THR A 79 9.07 -14.64 12.45
CA THR A 79 8.51 -15.04 11.14
C THR A 79 9.43 -14.78 9.96
N GLY A 80 10.66 -14.30 10.20
CA GLY A 80 11.60 -13.92 9.12
C GLY A 80 11.15 -12.69 8.31
N LEU A 81 10.34 -11.81 8.92
CA LEU A 81 9.84 -10.58 8.33
C LEU A 81 10.50 -9.36 8.99
N CYS A 82 10.49 -8.22 8.30
CA CYS A 82 10.94 -6.94 8.85
C CYS A 82 10.03 -5.77 8.45
N LEU A 83 10.14 -4.67 9.20
CA LEU A 83 9.54 -3.37 8.84
C LEU A 83 10.54 -2.57 8.00
N LEU A 84 10.09 -2.14 6.83
CA LEU A 84 10.83 -1.27 5.93
C LEU A 84 10.14 0.10 5.82
N ASP A 85 10.90 1.18 6.00
CA ASP A 85 10.48 2.54 5.65
C ASP A 85 10.45 2.65 4.12
N ALA A 86 9.24 2.67 3.56
CA ALA A 86 9.02 2.66 2.12
C ALA A 86 9.11 4.06 1.50
N THR A 87 9.12 5.11 2.32
CA THR A 87 9.30 6.49 1.85
C THR A 87 10.68 6.70 1.23
N GLN A 88 11.67 5.89 1.62
CA GLN A 88 13.02 5.87 1.05
C GLN A 88 13.11 5.25 -0.36
N TYR A 89 12.02 4.63 -0.83
CA TYR A 89 11.97 3.96 -2.13
C TYR A 89 10.80 4.50 -2.97
N PRO A 90 10.93 5.72 -3.52
CA PRO A 90 9.89 6.31 -4.35
C PRO A 90 9.54 5.40 -5.53
N GLY A 91 8.24 5.14 -5.72
CA GLY A 91 7.77 4.31 -6.83
C GLY A 91 7.94 2.80 -6.61
N VAL A 92 8.25 2.33 -5.39
CA VAL A 92 8.39 0.88 -5.12
C VAL A 92 7.12 0.09 -5.49
N LEU A 93 5.95 0.71 -5.39
CA LEU A 93 4.66 0.16 -5.79
C LEU A 93 4.22 0.59 -7.20
N ALA A 94 5.05 1.27 -7.98
CA ALA A 94 4.70 1.64 -9.34
C ALA A 94 4.42 0.39 -10.20
N ILE A 95 3.38 0.48 -11.04
CA ILE A 95 2.95 -0.58 -11.95
C ILE A 95 2.66 -0.01 -13.35
N GLU A 96 3.13 -0.74 -14.34
CA GLU A 96 2.78 -0.59 -15.75
C GLU A 96 2.10 -1.89 -16.18
N ASP A 97 0.77 -1.89 -16.24
CA ASP A 97 -0.01 -3.09 -16.59
C ASP A 97 -0.88 -2.82 -17.81
N VAL A 98 -0.85 -3.73 -18.79
CA VAL A 98 -1.59 -3.60 -20.05
C VAL A 98 -3.11 -3.67 -19.88
N ARG A 99 -3.59 -4.20 -18.74
CA ARG A 99 -5.02 -4.24 -18.40
C ARG A 99 -5.58 -2.87 -18.03
N PHE A 100 -4.73 -1.89 -17.72
CA PHE A 100 -5.15 -0.55 -17.31
C PHE A 100 -5.05 0.46 -18.46
N GLU A 101 -5.84 1.53 -18.41
CA GLU A 101 -5.73 2.63 -19.39
C GLU A 101 -4.52 3.55 -19.13
N PHE A 102 -4.00 3.51 -17.91
CA PHE A 102 -2.94 4.37 -17.39
C PHE A 102 -2.06 3.59 -16.43
N ASP A 103 -0.83 4.06 -16.26
CA ASP A 103 0.10 3.52 -15.27
C ASP A 103 -0.22 4.12 -13.90
N LEU A 104 0.06 3.36 -12.84
CA LEU A 104 -0.01 3.86 -11.48
C LEU A 104 1.40 4.01 -10.93
N ASN A 105 1.65 5.11 -10.25
CA ASN A 105 2.92 5.37 -9.60
C ASN A 105 2.71 5.79 -8.16
N GLY A 106 3.60 5.34 -7.29
CA GLY A 106 3.56 5.69 -5.89
C GLY A 106 4.35 4.73 -5.03
N THR A 107 4.37 5.07 -3.75
CA THR A 107 4.92 4.26 -2.67
C THR A 107 3.86 4.12 -1.60
N THR A 108 4.25 3.73 -0.40
CA THR A 108 3.47 3.79 0.84
C THR A 108 4.41 4.27 1.96
N ASP A 109 3.95 4.34 3.20
CA ASP A 109 4.79 4.68 4.34
C ASP A 109 5.66 3.51 4.81
N VAL A 110 5.04 2.33 5.02
CA VAL A 110 5.72 1.17 5.60
C VAL A 110 5.36 -0.12 4.89
N LEU A 111 6.34 -0.99 4.70
CA LEU A 111 6.15 -2.35 4.19
C LEU A 111 6.55 -3.40 5.25
N VAL A 112 5.84 -4.51 5.27
CA VAL A 112 6.25 -5.75 5.94
C VAL A 112 6.50 -6.82 4.89
N LEU A 113 7.75 -7.26 4.81
CA LEU A 113 8.22 -8.23 3.81
C LEU A 113 9.33 -9.11 4.42
N HIS A 114 9.84 -10.09 3.66
CA HIS A 114 10.95 -10.93 4.15
C HIS A 114 12.16 -10.07 4.49
N ASP A 115 12.82 -10.42 5.60
CA ASP A 115 14.08 -9.82 5.98
C ASP A 115 15.21 -10.41 5.14
N LEU A 116 15.77 -9.59 4.24
CA LEU A 116 16.92 -9.95 3.41
C LEU A 116 18.25 -9.43 3.99
N GLY A 117 18.24 -8.88 5.21
CA GLY A 117 19.42 -8.29 5.85
C GLY A 117 20.06 -7.20 4.99
N ASP A 118 21.36 -7.31 4.76
CA ASP A 118 22.14 -6.33 4.00
C ASP A 118 21.70 -6.19 2.54
N TYR A 119 20.98 -7.18 2.00
CA TYR A 119 20.50 -7.20 0.61
C TYR A 119 19.16 -6.48 0.41
N MET A 120 18.61 -5.84 1.44
CA MET A 120 17.30 -5.18 1.36
C MET A 120 17.28 -4.06 0.32
N ALA A 121 18.25 -3.15 0.33
CA ALA A 121 18.25 -1.95 -0.51
C ALA A 121 18.26 -2.27 -2.02
N GLU A 122 18.98 -3.31 -2.42
CA GLU A 122 19.09 -3.74 -3.83
C GLU A 122 17.89 -4.59 -4.29
N ASN A 123 17.18 -5.26 -3.36
CA ASN A 123 16.11 -6.20 -3.69
C ASN A 123 14.70 -5.72 -3.37
N VAL A 124 14.54 -4.57 -2.70
CA VAL A 124 13.23 -4.01 -2.32
C VAL A 124 12.23 -3.92 -3.48
N ARG A 125 12.70 -3.62 -4.70
CA ARG A 125 11.86 -3.50 -5.91
C ARG A 125 11.10 -4.79 -6.26
N TYR A 126 11.58 -5.93 -5.78
CA TYR A 126 10.97 -7.24 -6.00
C TYR A 126 9.92 -7.59 -4.93
N LEU A 127 9.85 -6.83 -3.83
CA LEU A 127 8.85 -6.99 -2.78
C LEU A 127 8.80 -8.45 -2.26
N ASN A 128 9.96 -9.08 -2.13
CA ASN A 128 10.08 -10.48 -1.76
C ASN A 128 9.40 -10.77 -0.42
N GLY A 129 8.44 -11.69 -0.41
CA GLY A 129 7.75 -12.03 0.83
C GLY A 129 6.78 -10.97 1.34
N LEU A 130 6.32 -10.03 0.49
CA LEU A 130 5.41 -8.96 0.92
C LEU A 130 4.16 -9.54 1.61
N ARG A 131 3.86 -9.04 2.80
CA ARG A 131 2.69 -9.43 3.60
C ARG A 131 1.77 -8.26 3.88
N LEU A 132 2.33 -7.09 4.19
CA LEU A 132 1.58 -5.90 4.58
C LEU A 132 2.16 -4.66 3.91
N VAL A 133 1.27 -3.82 3.40
CA VAL A 133 1.51 -2.44 2.95
C VAL A 133 0.78 -1.54 3.93
N MET A 134 1.41 -0.51 4.47
CA MET A 134 0.82 0.35 5.50
C MET A 134 0.82 1.80 5.06
N GLU A 135 -0.37 2.34 4.88
CA GLU A 135 -0.62 3.75 4.59
C GLU A 135 -1.04 4.46 5.88
N LEU A 136 -0.22 5.39 6.32
CA LEU A 136 -0.33 6.07 7.61
C LEU A 136 -0.85 7.48 7.42
N MET A 137 -1.95 7.78 8.11
CA MET A 137 -2.63 9.07 8.01
C MET A 137 -2.87 9.63 9.40
N LYS A 138 -2.28 10.78 9.72
CA LYS A 138 -2.50 11.51 10.97
C LYS A 138 -3.97 11.87 11.17
N ASP A 139 -4.70 12.14 10.10
CA ASP A 139 -6.15 12.37 10.15
C ASP A 139 -6.90 11.58 9.07
N LEU A 140 -7.70 10.61 9.50
CA LEU A 140 -8.58 9.80 8.65
C LEU A 140 -10.05 10.26 8.69
N THR A 141 -10.36 11.44 9.23
CA THR A 141 -11.73 11.97 9.28
C THR A 141 -12.05 12.81 8.05
N ALA A 142 -11.14 13.72 7.66
CA ALA A 142 -11.28 14.50 6.44
C ALA A 142 -10.93 13.66 5.19
N GLU A 143 -11.66 13.88 4.09
CA GLU A 143 -11.38 13.27 2.78
C GLU A 143 -11.18 11.73 2.82
N TYR A 144 -11.91 11.03 3.70
CA TYR A 144 -11.71 9.60 3.92
C TYR A 144 -11.80 8.77 2.63
N SER A 145 -12.77 9.06 1.76
CA SER A 145 -12.91 8.36 0.47
C SER A 145 -11.70 8.53 -0.45
N LYS A 146 -11.01 9.67 -0.40
CA LYS A 146 -9.78 9.88 -1.16
C LYS A 146 -8.63 9.02 -0.62
N LYS A 147 -8.49 8.97 0.71
CA LYS A 147 -7.48 8.15 1.41
C LYS A 147 -7.73 6.66 1.22
N GLU A 148 -9.00 6.25 1.25
CA GLU A 148 -9.43 4.89 0.93
C GLU A 148 -9.14 4.53 -0.53
N ASN A 149 -9.45 5.43 -1.48
CA ASN A 149 -9.13 5.19 -2.89
C ASN A 149 -7.63 4.99 -3.12
N GLN A 150 -6.79 5.75 -2.42
CA GLN A 150 -5.34 5.60 -2.45
C GLN A 150 -4.92 4.21 -1.93
N ALA A 151 -5.38 3.82 -0.73
CA ALA A 151 -5.09 2.52 -0.15
C ALA A 151 -5.56 1.34 -1.04
N LEU A 152 -6.70 1.49 -1.72
CA LEU A 152 -7.18 0.51 -2.69
C LEU A 152 -6.29 0.43 -3.95
N ALA A 153 -5.77 1.57 -4.42
CA ALA A 153 -4.83 1.59 -5.53
C ALA A 153 -3.49 0.92 -5.15
N GLU A 154 -3.02 1.13 -3.92
CA GLU A 154 -1.85 0.44 -3.36
C GLU A 154 -2.09 -1.07 -3.23
N LEU A 155 -3.29 -1.50 -2.81
CA LEU A 155 -3.65 -2.92 -2.71
C LEU A 155 -3.57 -3.59 -4.07
N ILE A 156 -4.14 -2.93 -5.09
CA ILE A 156 -4.10 -3.40 -6.47
C ILE A 156 -2.65 -3.49 -6.95
N ALA A 157 -1.86 -2.44 -6.75
CA ALA A 157 -0.47 -2.42 -7.17
C ALA A 157 0.37 -3.51 -6.50
N ALA A 158 0.17 -3.72 -5.20
CA ALA A 158 0.82 -4.80 -4.46
C ALA A 158 0.45 -6.17 -5.05
N ASN A 159 -0.84 -6.46 -5.25
CA ASN A 159 -1.28 -7.73 -5.83
C ASN A 159 -0.82 -7.94 -7.28
N VAL A 160 -0.68 -6.89 -8.07
CA VAL A 160 -0.12 -6.97 -9.43
C VAL A 160 1.37 -7.32 -9.38
N LYS A 161 2.13 -6.74 -8.45
CA LYS A 161 3.57 -6.97 -8.33
C LYS A 161 3.91 -8.30 -7.66
N THR A 162 3.06 -8.77 -6.75
CA THR A 162 3.28 -9.98 -5.95
C THR A 162 2.06 -10.92 -6.00
N PRO A 163 1.69 -11.43 -7.19
CA PRO A 163 0.44 -12.18 -7.40
C PRO A 163 0.32 -13.43 -6.53
N ASP A 164 1.44 -14.05 -6.17
CA ASP A 164 1.48 -15.28 -5.36
C ASP A 164 1.55 -15.03 -3.85
N GLN A 165 1.53 -13.77 -3.40
CA GLN A 165 1.76 -13.41 -1.99
C GLN A 165 0.49 -12.94 -1.26
N SER A 166 -0.57 -12.55 -1.99
CA SER A 166 -1.84 -12.04 -1.45
C SER A 166 -1.65 -10.97 -0.33
N PRO A 167 -0.94 -9.86 -0.61
CA PRO A 167 -0.65 -8.86 0.41
C PRO A 167 -1.92 -8.15 0.90
N VAL A 168 -1.87 -7.74 2.17
CA VAL A 168 -2.89 -6.89 2.81
C VAL A 168 -2.40 -5.43 2.78
N VAL A 169 -3.31 -4.47 2.64
CA VAL A 169 -3.04 -3.05 2.89
C VAL A 169 -3.68 -2.66 4.22
N LEU A 170 -3.00 -1.87 5.03
CA LEU A 170 -3.52 -1.27 6.25
C LEU A 170 -3.54 0.25 6.09
N LEU A 171 -4.73 0.83 6.06
CA LEU A 171 -4.96 2.26 6.20
C LEU A 171 -5.23 2.59 7.67
N THR A 172 -4.38 3.37 8.31
CA THR A 172 -4.48 3.60 9.75
C THR A 172 -4.00 4.97 10.19
N ASP A 173 -4.57 5.46 11.29
CA ASP A 173 -4.05 6.62 12.02
C ASP A 173 -3.19 6.23 13.22
N LEU A 174 -2.88 4.93 13.37
CA LEU A 174 -2.16 4.34 14.50
C LEU A 174 -2.78 4.62 15.87
N ARG A 175 -4.05 5.07 15.90
CA ARG A 175 -4.80 5.37 17.13
C ARG A 175 -6.06 4.53 17.17
N GLN A 176 -7.07 4.96 16.43
CA GLN A 176 -8.45 4.49 16.55
C GLN A 176 -8.94 3.78 15.29
N LYS A 177 -8.37 4.11 14.13
CA LYS A 177 -8.78 3.51 12.85
C LYS A 177 -7.70 2.57 12.36
N TRP A 178 -8.08 1.34 12.09
CA TRP A 178 -7.24 0.28 11.55
C TRP A 178 -8.06 -0.43 10.47
N VAL A 179 -7.85 -0.07 9.21
CA VAL A 179 -8.62 -0.59 8.07
C VAL A 179 -7.71 -1.44 7.21
N PHE A 180 -7.85 -2.74 7.34
CA PHE A 180 -7.20 -3.80 6.57
C PHE A 180 -8.00 -4.08 5.30
N LEU A 181 -7.35 -3.94 4.15
CA LEU A 181 -7.90 -4.22 2.83
C LEU A 181 -7.17 -5.42 2.24
N TRP A 182 -7.89 -6.36 1.63
CA TRP A 182 -7.26 -7.51 0.96
C TRP A 182 -8.06 -7.98 -0.25
N LEU A 183 -7.34 -8.59 -1.20
CA LEU A 183 -7.96 -9.29 -2.32
C LEU A 183 -8.17 -10.75 -1.93
N SER A 184 -9.42 -11.19 -1.94
CA SER A 184 -9.80 -12.58 -1.66
C SER A 184 -9.59 -13.46 -2.89
N SER A 185 -9.51 -14.78 -2.68
CA SER A 185 -9.34 -15.77 -3.75
C SER A 185 -10.47 -15.76 -4.78
N ASP A 186 -11.66 -15.30 -4.40
CA ASP A 186 -12.82 -15.07 -5.28
C ASP A 186 -12.73 -13.75 -6.06
N SER A 187 -11.56 -13.10 -6.08
CA SER A 187 -11.33 -11.79 -6.69
C SER A 187 -12.25 -10.72 -6.10
N THR A 188 -12.51 -10.76 -4.80
CA THR A 188 -13.27 -9.72 -4.08
C THR A 188 -12.34 -8.92 -3.17
N ILE A 189 -12.33 -7.59 -3.30
CA ILE A 189 -11.75 -6.69 -2.31
C ILE A 189 -12.62 -6.71 -1.05
N ARG A 190 -11.98 -6.96 0.08
CA ARG A 190 -12.59 -6.92 1.41
C ARG A 190 -11.89 -5.91 2.28
N ALA A 191 -12.64 -5.34 3.21
CA ALA A 191 -12.19 -4.29 4.11
C ALA A 191 -12.64 -4.59 5.54
N CYS A 192 -11.71 -4.59 6.48
CA CYS A 192 -11.95 -4.66 7.92
C CYS A 192 -10.97 -3.69 8.57
#